data_AF-A0A7T7BPJ9-F1
#
_entry.id   AF-A0A7T7BPJ9-F1
#
_cell.length_a   1.000
_cell.length_b   1.000
_cell.length_c   1.000
_cell.angle_alpha   90.00
_cell.angle_beta   90.00
_cell.angle_gamma   90.00
#
_symmetry.space_group_name_H-M   'P 1'
#
loop_
_entity.id
_entity.type
_entity.pdbx_description
1 polymer ?
#
loop_
_entity_poly.entity_id
_entity_poly.type
_entity_poly.pdbx_seq_one_letter_code
_entity_poly.pdbx_strand_id
1 'polypeptide(L)'
;MDDAKPVDQRFTKALPKIELHAHLSGSISRQCLHEIWKRKKAQNPDLDIEDPLVLMPPGMVDFTLETFFSTFSKLTYQLFLDTIEKFRSKTERMSVFLILAIDRGSMTAAEADEIVNPAVKNKARGVVGVDICGNPTKGNISIYKESFAKAKANGLGITLHFAETAASASVSELSTLLSFQPDRLGHVIHVPDEIKKEIARRQLGLELCISCNVHSKLIDGGFMDHHFGYWRHDDCPIALCTDDVGFFCSPVSNEYLLAAQHFGLSRTDLLDMCNKSADTIFATPTSSWQTEPCHKPSSPSLPRKSVLFCMDYAVNQATDGAFPYRLHDDFWFWGAENTCVKAWQALEQFTKVMGLKFNMEKTGTVQMGMNKTLKEFIIDQTQIDEHIEELSRQLLSCESVFAWVQAWNSYFGRFFANNFAKPAICFGRDHIDMANSTLSRIERTLFNKASDSASPSDEISGVTDHLRTVIADRFDIQDLPDGFFYYPIELGGMGLLNPFIRLLAIRESIKQTPRKLLHKASLKDEKEYEAAKERFKKRGADALSLLTGGLMPYWKWVAELYHEGMVRTYGGLAAVNREFMPLGVVKTLREGKFRWQS
;
A
#
# COMPACT_ATOMS: atom_id res chain seq x y z
N MET A 1 -29.42 9.96 8.26
CA MET A 1 -28.12 9.63 8.90
C MET A 1 -27.79 10.77 9.86
N ASP A 2 -26.90 10.55 10.83
CA ASP A 2 -26.50 11.61 11.77
C ASP A 2 -25.28 12.32 11.17
N ASP A 3 -25.53 13.39 10.41
CA ASP A 3 -24.51 14.13 9.64
C ASP A 3 -23.46 14.81 10.54
N ALA A 4 -23.74 14.91 11.84
CA ALA A 4 -22.80 15.42 12.85
C ALA A 4 -21.67 14.43 13.18
N LYS A 5 -21.75 13.16 12.76
CA LYS A 5 -20.70 12.17 13.03
C LYS A 5 -19.55 12.29 12.04
N PRO A 6 -18.28 12.27 12.51
CA PRO A 6 -17.13 12.33 11.62
C PRO A 6 -17.12 11.14 10.65
N VAL A 7 -16.54 11.34 9.47
CA VAL A 7 -16.24 10.25 8.54
C VAL A 7 -15.15 9.38 9.17
N ASP A 8 -15.46 8.12 9.40
CA ASP A 8 -14.54 7.13 9.95
C ASP A 8 -14.45 5.90 9.03
N GLN A 9 -13.48 5.03 9.29
CA GLN A 9 -13.28 3.83 8.49
C GLN A 9 -14.49 2.89 8.51
N ARG A 10 -15.31 2.92 9.58
CA ARG A 10 -16.51 2.09 9.67
C ARG A 10 -17.57 2.60 8.70
N PHE A 11 -17.75 3.92 8.61
CA PHE A 11 -18.66 4.56 7.68
C PHE A 11 -18.24 4.31 6.23
N THR A 12 -16.99 4.61 5.86
CA THR A 12 -16.55 4.44 4.46
C THR A 12 -16.57 2.96 4.02
N LYS A 13 -16.40 2.01 4.94
CA LYS A 13 -16.62 0.57 4.66
C LYS A 13 -18.09 0.22 4.44
N ALA A 14 -19.02 0.85 5.16
CA ALA A 14 -20.46 0.59 5.05
C ALA A 14 -21.15 1.35 3.91
N LEU A 15 -20.53 2.43 3.42
CA LEU A 15 -21.04 3.24 2.31
C LEU A 15 -21.18 2.39 1.03
N PRO A 16 -22.36 2.35 0.37
CA PRO A 16 -22.46 1.83 -0.99
C PRO A 16 -21.60 2.68 -1.93
N LYS A 17 -20.76 2.04 -2.74
CA LYS A 17 -19.78 2.71 -3.61
C LYS A 17 -19.82 2.10 -4.99
N ILE A 18 -19.43 2.91 -5.97
CA ILE A 18 -19.24 2.51 -7.36
C ILE A 18 -17.73 2.58 -7.62
N GLU A 19 -17.19 1.54 -8.24
CA GLU A 19 -15.82 1.47 -8.71
C GLU A 19 -15.85 1.54 -10.23
N LEU A 20 -15.25 2.58 -10.81
CA LEU A 20 -15.30 2.86 -12.25
C LEU A 20 -13.93 2.75 -12.92
N HIS A 21 -12.84 2.64 -12.14
CA HIS A 21 -11.48 2.59 -12.64
C HIS A 21 -10.64 1.64 -11.78
N ALA A 22 -10.72 0.36 -12.14
CA ALA A 22 -9.91 -0.69 -11.53
C ALA A 22 -9.43 -1.65 -12.61
N HIS A 23 -8.10 -1.74 -12.79
CA HIS A 23 -7.52 -2.67 -13.74
C HIS A 23 -7.59 -4.08 -13.18
N LEU A 24 -8.18 -4.98 -13.96
CA LEU A 24 -8.36 -6.35 -13.55
C LEU A 24 -7.02 -7.06 -13.31
N SER A 25 -6.04 -6.77 -14.17
CA SER A 25 -4.67 -7.24 -13.98
C SER A 25 -4.18 -6.80 -12.61
N GLY A 26 -4.12 -5.51 -12.29
CA GLY A 26 -3.55 -5.02 -11.05
C GLY A 26 -4.37 -5.29 -9.79
N SER A 27 -5.55 -5.91 -9.93
CA SER A 27 -6.47 -6.20 -8.82
C SER A 27 -6.53 -7.69 -8.41
N ILE A 28 -5.93 -8.59 -9.20
CA ILE A 28 -5.97 -10.04 -8.92
C ILE A 28 -4.64 -10.52 -8.35
N SER A 29 -4.68 -11.27 -7.25
CA SER A 29 -3.48 -11.89 -6.68
C SER A 29 -2.96 -13.05 -7.55
N ARG A 30 -1.63 -13.25 -7.60
CA ARG A 30 -0.99 -14.41 -8.26
C ARG A 30 -1.61 -15.75 -7.87
N GLN A 31 -1.99 -15.89 -6.60
CA GLN A 31 -2.66 -17.10 -6.08
C GLN A 31 -4.04 -17.29 -6.71
N CYS A 32 -4.82 -16.21 -6.85
CA CYS A 32 -6.14 -16.29 -7.48
C CYS A 32 -6.03 -16.70 -8.95
N LEU A 33 -5.06 -16.15 -9.69
CA LEU A 33 -4.80 -16.54 -11.08
C LEU A 33 -4.44 -18.02 -11.21
N HIS A 34 -3.58 -18.53 -10.33
CA HIS A 34 -3.23 -19.95 -10.28
C HIS A 34 -4.42 -20.86 -10.03
N GLU A 35 -5.30 -20.51 -9.10
CA GLU A 35 -6.52 -21.28 -8.82
C GLU A 35 -7.50 -21.29 -10.00
N ILE A 36 -7.61 -20.17 -10.72
CA ILE A 36 -8.42 -20.09 -11.94
C ILE A 36 -7.80 -20.99 -13.03
N TRP A 37 -6.48 -20.89 -13.24
CA TRP A 37 -5.73 -21.69 -14.19
C TRP A 37 -5.89 -23.19 -13.92
N LYS A 38 -5.69 -23.64 -12.67
CA LYS A 38 -5.88 -25.04 -12.24
C LYS A 38 -7.25 -25.60 -12.60
N ARG A 39 -8.32 -24.86 -12.26
CA ARG A 39 -9.71 -25.30 -12.53
C ARG A 39 -9.98 -25.48 -14.02
N LYS A 40 -9.38 -24.64 -14.86
CA LYS A 40 -9.57 -24.67 -16.31
C LYS A 40 -8.67 -25.67 -17.00
N LYS A 41 -7.43 -25.87 -16.57
CA LYS A 41 -6.56 -26.97 -17.03
C LYS A 41 -7.20 -28.34 -16.74
N ALA A 42 -7.94 -28.45 -15.63
CA ALA A 42 -8.75 -29.64 -15.33
C ALA A 42 -9.97 -29.81 -16.26
N GLN A 43 -10.56 -28.73 -16.77
CA GLN A 43 -11.69 -28.76 -17.72
C GLN A 43 -11.25 -28.90 -19.18
N ASN A 44 -10.06 -28.39 -19.51
CA ASN A 44 -9.44 -28.41 -20.83
C ASN A 44 -7.93 -28.71 -20.66
N PRO A 45 -7.54 -30.00 -20.74
CA PRO A 45 -6.13 -30.40 -20.59
C PRO A 45 -5.18 -29.75 -21.61
N ASP A 46 -5.68 -29.42 -22.80
CA ASP A 46 -4.91 -28.82 -23.89
C ASP A 46 -4.79 -27.29 -23.79
N LEU A 47 -5.16 -26.70 -22.66
CA LEU A 47 -5.02 -25.26 -22.41
C LEU A 47 -3.53 -24.84 -22.50
N ASP A 48 -3.14 -24.21 -23.61
CA ASP A 48 -1.77 -23.77 -23.91
C ASP A 48 -1.42 -22.47 -23.18
N ILE A 49 -1.38 -22.56 -21.86
CA ILE A 49 -1.15 -21.43 -20.97
C ILE A 49 -0.28 -21.91 -19.82
N GLU A 50 0.83 -21.20 -19.58
CA GLU A 50 1.76 -21.48 -18.49
C GLU A 50 1.18 -21.08 -17.12
N ASP A 51 1.58 -21.79 -16.07
CA ASP A 51 1.07 -21.58 -14.71
C ASP A 51 1.47 -20.18 -14.19
N PRO A 52 0.51 -19.35 -13.72
CA PRO A 52 0.80 -18.05 -13.13
C PRO A 52 1.80 -18.07 -11.95
N LEU A 53 1.96 -19.17 -11.21
CA LEU A 53 2.99 -19.28 -10.16
C LEU A 53 4.38 -19.59 -10.70
N VAL A 54 4.48 -20.13 -11.92
CA VAL A 54 5.76 -20.30 -12.62
C VAL A 54 6.19 -18.97 -13.23
N LEU A 55 5.25 -18.24 -13.84
CA LEU A 55 5.49 -16.90 -14.38
C LEU A 55 5.73 -15.84 -13.30
N MET A 56 5.11 -15.99 -12.12
CA MET A 56 5.23 -15.04 -10.99
C MET A 56 5.55 -15.76 -9.66
N PRO A 57 6.79 -16.25 -9.47
CA PRO A 57 7.15 -17.07 -8.32
C PRO A 57 7.04 -16.31 -6.97
N PRO A 58 6.70 -17.00 -5.86
CA PRO A 58 6.67 -16.40 -4.53
C PRO A 58 8.05 -15.84 -4.12
N GLY A 59 8.11 -14.62 -3.60
CA GLY A 59 9.37 -13.99 -3.12
C GLY A 59 9.97 -12.93 -4.04
N MET A 60 9.59 -12.91 -5.32
CA MET A 60 9.87 -11.79 -6.23
C MET A 60 8.78 -10.71 -6.07
N VAL A 61 9.21 -9.47 -5.79
CA VAL A 61 8.35 -8.27 -5.66
C VAL A 61 8.53 -7.27 -6.81
N ASP A 62 9.56 -7.46 -7.64
CA ASP A 62 9.84 -6.61 -8.79
C ASP A 62 9.19 -7.19 -10.06
N PHE A 63 7.87 -7.08 -10.17
CA PHE A 63 7.23 -7.17 -11.48
C PHE A 63 7.00 -5.76 -11.98
N THR A 64 7.60 -5.43 -13.11
CA THR A 64 7.23 -4.21 -13.84
C THR A 64 5.82 -4.41 -14.39
N LEU A 65 5.10 -3.30 -14.60
CA LEU A 65 3.82 -3.30 -15.32
C LEU A 65 3.93 -4.11 -16.64
N GLU A 66 5.09 -4.04 -17.31
CA GLU A 66 5.38 -4.73 -18.56
C GLU A 66 5.41 -6.27 -18.45
N THR A 67 6.08 -6.85 -17.44
CA THR A 67 6.10 -8.31 -17.21
C THR A 67 4.72 -8.84 -16.81
N PHE A 68 3.97 -8.02 -16.07
CA PHE A 68 2.65 -8.35 -15.57
C PHE A 68 1.58 -8.32 -16.67
N PHE A 69 1.60 -7.31 -17.54
CA PHE A 69 0.69 -7.20 -18.69
C PHE A 69 0.94 -8.29 -19.75
N SER A 70 2.20 -8.73 -19.96
CA SER A 70 2.52 -9.77 -20.95
C SER A 70 2.00 -11.16 -20.58
N THR A 71 1.94 -11.48 -19.28
CA THR A 71 1.34 -12.72 -18.76
C THR A 71 -0.19 -12.69 -18.85
N PHE A 72 -0.77 -11.49 -18.69
CA PHE A 72 -2.21 -11.28 -18.72
C PHE A 72 -2.78 -11.30 -20.15
N SER A 73 -2.06 -10.82 -21.16
CA SER A 73 -2.57 -10.72 -22.54
C SER A 73 -2.93 -12.07 -23.18
N LYS A 74 -2.26 -13.16 -22.79
CA LYS A 74 -2.51 -14.51 -23.35
C LYS A 74 -3.70 -15.25 -22.72
N LEU A 75 -4.18 -14.84 -21.55
CA LEU A 75 -4.99 -15.70 -20.67
C LEU A 75 -6.50 -15.44 -20.62
N THR A 76 -6.99 -14.30 -21.10
CA THR A 76 -7.88 -13.58 -20.17
C THR A 76 -9.27 -13.24 -20.66
N TYR A 77 -9.47 -12.75 -21.88
CA TYR A 77 -10.75 -12.11 -22.21
C TYR A 77 -11.98 -13.05 -22.13
N GLN A 78 -11.96 -14.19 -22.82
CA GLN A 78 -13.10 -15.13 -22.80
C GLN A 78 -13.31 -15.77 -21.43
N LEU A 79 -12.21 -16.01 -20.70
CA LEU A 79 -12.24 -16.59 -19.37
C LEU A 79 -12.91 -15.66 -18.35
N PHE A 80 -12.64 -14.36 -18.43
CA PHE A 80 -13.26 -13.37 -17.58
C PHE A 80 -14.71 -13.11 -17.92
N LEU A 81 -15.07 -13.09 -19.21
CA LEU A 81 -16.46 -13.01 -19.64
C LEU A 81 -17.31 -14.12 -19.03
N ASP A 82 -16.88 -15.38 -19.17
CA ASP A 82 -17.58 -16.53 -18.60
C ASP A 82 -17.71 -16.44 -17.07
N THR A 83 -16.65 -15.96 -16.41
CA THR A 83 -16.60 -15.86 -14.94
C THR A 83 -17.55 -14.78 -14.44
N ILE A 84 -17.57 -13.62 -15.09
CA ILE A 84 -18.44 -12.50 -14.75
C ILE A 84 -19.89 -12.84 -15.06
N GLU A 85 -20.17 -13.49 -16.19
CA GLU A 85 -21.50 -13.97 -16.54
C GLU A 85 -22.04 -14.96 -15.50
N LYS A 86 -21.22 -15.92 -15.06
CA LYS A 86 -21.57 -16.85 -13.98
C LYS A 86 -21.70 -16.19 -12.61
N PHE A 87 -20.96 -15.12 -12.34
CA PHE A 87 -21.07 -14.38 -11.10
C PHE A 87 -22.38 -13.58 -11.06
N ARG A 88 -22.68 -12.86 -12.14
CA ARG A 88 -23.91 -12.07 -12.30
C ARG A 88 -25.17 -12.92 -12.17
N SER A 89 -25.16 -14.16 -12.66
CA SER A 89 -26.31 -15.06 -12.50
C SER A 89 -26.51 -15.61 -11.08
N LYS A 90 -25.52 -15.44 -10.18
CA LYS A 90 -25.53 -16.00 -8.82
C LYS A 90 -25.71 -14.98 -7.70
N THR A 91 -25.58 -13.69 -7.99
CA THR A 91 -25.69 -12.64 -6.96
C THR A 91 -26.38 -11.39 -7.49
N GLU A 92 -27.33 -10.89 -6.70
CA GLU A 92 -27.99 -9.61 -6.94
C GLU A 92 -27.33 -8.46 -6.14
N ARG A 93 -26.31 -8.76 -5.32
CA ARG A 93 -25.71 -7.76 -4.41
C ARG A 93 -24.71 -6.81 -5.04
N MET A 94 -24.14 -7.18 -6.19
CA MET A 94 -23.10 -6.41 -6.85
C MET A 94 -23.16 -6.67 -8.33
N SER A 95 -23.34 -5.60 -9.12
CA SER A 95 -23.25 -5.65 -10.57
C SER A 95 -21.80 -5.49 -10.98
N VAL A 96 -21.37 -6.30 -11.96
CA VAL A 96 -20.00 -6.28 -12.49
C VAL A 96 -20.09 -6.22 -14.00
N PHE A 97 -19.33 -5.31 -14.60
CA PHE A 97 -19.26 -5.10 -16.04
C PHE A 97 -17.79 -5.00 -16.47
N LEU A 98 -17.55 -5.17 -17.77
CA LEU A 98 -16.22 -5.09 -18.36
C LEU A 98 -16.10 -3.89 -19.29
N ILE A 99 -14.94 -3.24 -19.22
CA ILE A 99 -14.45 -2.28 -20.19
C ILE A 99 -13.19 -2.89 -20.80
N LEU A 100 -13.07 -2.87 -22.13
CA LEU A 100 -11.87 -3.38 -22.80
C LEU A 100 -10.96 -2.22 -23.15
N ALA A 101 -9.70 -2.30 -22.75
CA ALA A 101 -8.75 -1.23 -22.93
C ALA A 101 -7.85 -1.48 -24.15
N ILE A 102 -7.62 -0.40 -24.92
CA ILE A 102 -6.60 -0.34 -25.97
C ILE A 102 -5.30 0.13 -25.31
N ASP A 103 -4.22 -0.62 -25.49
CA ASP A 103 -2.89 -0.21 -25.02
C ASP A 103 -2.22 0.69 -26.06
N ARG A 104 -2.15 1.99 -25.77
CA ARG A 104 -1.52 2.98 -26.66
C ARG A 104 -0.02 2.76 -26.87
N GLY A 105 0.64 2.05 -25.96
CA GLY A 105 2.08 1.86 -25.97
C GLY A 105 2.56 0.78 -26.94
N SER A 106 1.68 -0.14 -27.33
CA SER A 106 2.02 -1.34 -28.10
C SER A 106 1.12 -1.60 -29.30
N MET A 107 -0.15 -1.19 -29.28
CA MET A 107 -1.13 -1.58 -30.29
C MET A 107 -1.16 -0.64 -31.50
N THR A 108 -1.28 -1.24 -32.68
CA THR A 108 -1.62 -0.56 -33.94
C THR A 108 -3.13 -0.27 -34.02
N ALA A 109 -3.55 0.52 -35.01
CA ALA A 109 -4.97 0.78 -35.27
C ALA A 109 -5.76 -0.50 -35.59
N ALA A 110 -5.14 -1.47 -36.28
CA ALA A 110 -5.78 -2.75 -36.58
C ALA A 110 -6.00 -3.58 -35.32
N GLU A 111 -5.01 -3.65 -34.43
CA GLU A 111 -5.10 -4.35 -33.14
C GLU A 111 -6.11 -3.67 -32.20
N ALA A 112 -6.23 -2.35 -32.23
CA ALA A 112 -7.29 -1.63 -31.52
C ALA A 112 -8.69 -2.06 -31.98
N ASP A 113 -8.87 -2.30 -33.28
CA ASP A 113 -10.11 -2.83 -33.83
C ASP A 113 -10.37 -4.28 -33.39
N GLU A 114 -9.33 -5.08 -33.16
CA GLU A 114 -9.42 -6.40 -32.53
C GLU A 114 -9.86 -6.35 -31.07
N ILE A 115 -9.81 -5.19 -30.40
CA ILE A 115 -10.40 -4.96 -29.07
C ILE A 115 -11.86 -4.47 -29.19
N VAL A 116 -12.12 -3.52 -30.07
CA VAL A 116 -13.46 -2.92 -30.24
C VAL A 116 -14.46 -3.94 -30.80
N ASN A 117 -14.06 -4.77 -31.77
CA ASN A 117 -14.95 -5.76 -32.39
C ASN A 117 -15.52 -6.76 -31.35
N PRO A 118 -14.70 -7.42 -30.51
CA PRO A 118 -15.20 -8.22 -29.40
C PRO A 118 -16.03 -7.43 -28.39
N ALA A 119 -15.67 -6.18 -28.08
CA ALA A 119 -16.45 -5.36 -27.15
C ALA A 119 -17.90 -5.19 -27.65
N VAL A 120 -18.07 -4.86 -28.93
CA VAL A 120 -19.38 -4.75 -29.58
C VAL A 120 -20.13 -6.08 -29.56
N LYS A 121 -19.45 -7.19 -29.90
CA LYS A 121 -20.04 -8.53 -29.95
C LYS A 121 -20.53 -9.02 -28.58
N ASN A 122 -19.84 -8.65 -27.50
CA ASN A 122 -20.10 -9.18 -26.16
C ASN A 122 -20.86 -8.20 -25.24
N LYS A 123 -21.52 -7.18 -25.79
CA LYS A 123 -22.38 -6.26 -25.00
C LYS A 123 -23.40 -6.98 -24.13
N ALA A 124 -24.11 -7.95 -24.72
CA ALA A 124 -25.10 -8.76 -24.00
C ALA A 124 -24.49 -9.58 -22.84
N ARG A 125 -23.19 -9.85 -22.89
CA ARG A 125 -22.46 -10.60 -21.86
C ARG A 125 -21.85 -9.71 -20.77
N GLY A 126 -22.07 -8.39 -20.83
CA GLY A 126 -21.65 -7.45 -19.79
C GLY A 126 -20.43 -6.60 -20.15
N VAL A 127 -20.01 -6.55 -21.42
CA VAL A 127 -19.07 -5.52 -21.88
C VAL A 127 -19.84 -4.22 -22.14
N VAL A 128 -19.42 -3.13 -21.51
CA VAL A 128 -20.17 -1.86 -21.52
C VAL A 128 -19.40 -0.69 -22.11
N GLY A 129 -18.09 -0.83 -22.30
CA GLY A 129 -17.28 0.26 -22.83
C GLY A 129 -15.91 -0.14 -23.34
N VAL A 130 -15.20 0.87 -23.83
CA VAL A 130 -13.81 0.80 -24.27
C VAL A 130 -13.02 1.90 -23.56
N ASP A 131 -11.76 1.59 -23.25
CA ASP A 131 -10.79 2.51 -22.65
C ASP A 131 -9.54 2.66 -23.53
N ILE A 132 -8.75 3.71 -23.31
CA ILE A 132 -7.35 3.78 -23.71
C ILE A 132 -6.47 3.85 -22.46
N CYS A 133 -5.51 2.94 -22.34
CA CYS A 133 -4.56 2.87 -21.23
C CYS A 133 -3.15 2.61 -21.77
N GLY A 134 -2.22 2.24 -20.90
CA GLY A 134 -0.83 1.94 -21.25
C GLY A 134 0.08 3.15 -21.09
N ASN A 135 1.34 3.04 -21.52
CA ASN A 135 2.34 4.08 -21.24
C ASN A 135 1.98 5.41 -21.93
N PRO A 136 1.66 6.48 -21.18
CA PRO A 136 1.18 7.75 -21.74
C PRO A 136 2.25 8.50 -22.54
N THR A 137 3.53 8.11 -22.45
CA THR A 137 4.64 8.69 -23.22
C THR A 137 4.84 8.04 -24.58
N LYS A 138 4.08 6.99 -24.91
CA LYS A 138 4.20 6.21 -26.14
C LYS A 138 2.92 6.27 -26.98
N GLY A 139 3.10 5.99 -28.26
CA GLY A 139 2.01 5.84 -29.23
C GLY A 139 1.46 7.15 -29.77
N ASN A 140 0.95 7.11 -30.99
CA ASN A 140 0.19 8.19 -31.59
C ASN A 140 -1.30 7.90 -31.42
N ILE A 141 -1.95 8.55 -30.46
CA ILE A 141 -3.37 8.30 -30.15
C ILE A 141 -4.33 8.59 -31.32
N SER A 142 -3.94 9.44 -32.27
CA SER A 142 -4.83 9.83 -33.38
C SER A 142 -5.21 8.65 -34.28
N ILE A 143 -4.41 7.57 -34.27
CA ILE A 143 -4.67 6.36 -35.07
C ILE A 143 -5.90 5.58 -34.55
N TYR A 144 -6.31 5.78 -33.31
CA TYR A 144 -7.44 5.06 -32.69
C TYR A 144 -8.79 5.76 -32.89
N LYS A 145 -8.80 6.92 -33.56
CA LYS A 145 -10.01 7.74 -33.75
C LYS A 145 -11.17 6.94 -34.35
N GLU A 146 -10.90 6.16 -35.39
CA GLU A 146 -11.92 5.35 -36.06
C GLU A 146 -12.41 4.19 -35.17
N SER A 147 -11.52 3.57 -34.39
CA SER A 147 -11.87 2.51 -33.45
C SER A 147 -12.81 3.03 -32.35
N PHE A 148 -12.55 4.22 -31.79
CA PHE A 148 -13.45 4.86 -30.82
C PHE A 148 -14.76 5.34 -31.45
N ALA A 149 -14.72 5.89 -32.67
CA ALA A 149 -15.93 6.26 -33.41
C ALA A 149 -16.84 5.04 -33.64
N LYS A 150 -16.25 3.90 -34.00
CA LYS A 150 -16.95 2.61 -34.14
C LYS A 150 -17.54 2.10 -32.83
N ALA A 151 -16.80 2.23 -31.72
CA ALA A 151 -17.29 1.88 -30.39
C ALA A 151 -18.55 2.72 -30.03
N LYS A 152 -18.47 4.05 -30.21
CA LYS A 152 -19.58 4.98 -29.95
C LYS A 152 -20.80 4.70 -30.85
N ALA A 153 -20.58 4.47 -32.14
CA ALA A 153 -21.63 4.14 -33.10
C ALA A 153 -22.38 2.85 -32.74
N ASN A 154 -21.73 1.94 -32.01
CA ASN A 154 -22.32 0.71 -31.49
C ASN A 154 -22.82 0.84 -30.04
N GLY A 155 -22.88 2.04 -29.46
CA GLY A 155 -23.43 2.30 -28.14
C GLY A 155 -22.59 1.79 -26.97
N LEU A 156 -21.27 1.64 -27.14
CA LEU A 156 -20.34 1.42 -26.03
C LEU A 156 -19.99 2.76 -25.39
N GLY A 157 -19.90 2.78 -24.05
CA GLY A 157 -19.34 3.92 -23.32
C GLY A 157 -17.84 4.05 -23.56
N ILE A 158 -17.34 5.29 -23.52
CA ILE A 158 -15.92 5.59 -23.70
C ILE A 158 -15.38 6.21 -22.42
N THR A 159 -14.37 5.58 -21.82
CA THR A 159 -13.50 6.22 -20.83
C THR A 159 -12.10 6.34 -21.42
N LEU A 160 -11.29 7.28 -20.95
CA LEU A 160 -9.93 7.48 -21.45
C LEU A 160 -9.01 7.85 -20.28
N HIS A 161 -7.85 7.20 -20.17
CA HIS A 161 -6.77 7.74 -19.34
C HIS A 161 -6.33 9.10 -19.91
N PHE A 162 -6.32 10.13 -19.05
CA PHE A 162 -6.25 11.52 -19.53
C PHE A 162 -5.32 12.37 -18.66
N ALA A 163 -4.27 12.93 -19.28
CA ALA A 163 -3.30 13.81 -18.62
C ALA A 163 -2.68 13.22 -17.32
N GLU A 164 -2.38 11.92 -17.31
CA GLU A 164 -1.76 11.25 -16.15
C GLU A 164 -0.38 11.80 -15.79
N THR A 165 0.38 12.24 -16.79
CA THR A 165 1.74 12.74 -16.63
C THR A 165 1.89 14.07 -17.35
N ALA A 166 2.87 14.87 -16.96
CA ALA A 166 3.20 16.11 -17.67
C ALA A 166 3.52 15.87 -19.17
N ALA A 167 4.04 14.69 -19.52
CA ALA A 167 4.35 14.34 -20.90
C ALA A 167 3.09 14.12 -21.77
N SER A 168 1.99 13.64 -21.18
CA SER A 168 0.70 13.44 -21.87
C SER A 168 -0.27 14.61 -21.72
N ALA A 169 0.19 15.73 -21.15
CA ALA A 169 -0.62 16.91 -20.87
C ALA A 169 -0.70 17.93 -22.03
N SER A 170 -0.17 17.60 -23.21
CA SER A 170 -0.16 18.55 -24.34
C SER A 170 -1.58 18.83 -24.84
N VAL A 171 -1.89 20.10 -25.09
CA VAL A 171 -3.22 20.54 -25.57
C VAL A 171 -3.64 19.81 -26.85
N SER A 172 -2.69 19.55 -27.76
CA SER A 172 -2.95 18.81 -29.01
C SER A 172 -3.40 17.37 -28.74
N GLU A 173 -2.72 16.67 -27.82
CA GLU A 173 -3.07 15.30 -27.45
C GLU A 173 -4.43 15.26 -26.74
N LEU A 174 -4.62 16.12 -25.74
CA LEU A 174 -5.85 16.18 -24.97
C LEU A 174 -7.06 16.58 -25.83
N SER A 175 -6.89 17.50 -26.78
CA SER A 175 -7.92 17.85 -27.75
C SER A 175 -8.26 16.68 -28.67
N THR A 176 -7.27 15.87 -29.04
CA THR A 176 -7.48 14.66 -29.84
C THR A 176 -8.27 13.62 -29.05
N LEU A 177 -7.93 13.36 -27.79
CA LEU A 177 -8.68 12.47 -26.90
C LEU A 177 -10.13 12.96 -26.70
N LEU A 178 -10.32 14.25 -26.46
CA LEU A 178 -11.67 14.84 -26.34
C LEU A 178 -12.47 14.77 -27.65
N SER A 179 -11.82 14.66 -28.80
CA SER A 179 -12.50 14.46 -30.09
C SER A 179 -13.10 13.06 -30.24
N PHE A 180 -12.68 12.09 -29.42
CA PHE A 180 -13.27 10.74 -29.38
C PHE A 180 -14.62 10.71 -28.65
N GLN A 181 -15.07 11.86 -28.13
CA GLN A 181 -16.33 12.01 -27.39
C GLN A 181 -16.43 11.06 -26.18
N PRO A 182 -15.44 11.11 -25.26
CA PRO A 182 -15.47 10.32 -24.04
C PRO A 182 -16.68 10.70 -23.16
N ASP A 183 -17.16 9.71 -22.42
CA ASP A 183 -18.19 9.87 -21.39
C ASP A 183 -17.56 10.06 -20.00
N ARG A 184 -16.38 9.45 -19.77
CA ARG A 184 -15.57 9.59 -18.55
C ARG A 184 -14.09 9.78 -18.86
N LEU A 185 -13.35 10.31 -17.89
CA LEU A 185 -11.90 10.53 -17.96
C LEU A 185 -11.22 10.00 -16.70
N GLY A 186 -10.16 9.22 -16.88
CA GLY A 186 -9.32 8.70 -15.80
C GLY A 186 -8.17 9.63 -15.44
N HIS A 187 -7.85 9.68 -14.14
CA HIS A 187 -6.78 10.46 -13.51
C HIS A 187 -6.91 11.98 -13.58
N VAL A 188 -6.90 12.59 -14.76
CA VAL A 188 -7.02 14.06 -14.98
C VAL A 188 -6.11 14.92 -14.08
N ILE A 189 -4.83 14.53 -14.02
CA ILE A 189 -3.83 15.13 -13.12
C ILE A 189 -3.29 16.45 -13.68
N HIS A 190 -2.61 16.39 -14.82
CA HIS A 190 -1.84 17.49 -15.41
C HIS A 190 -2.67 18.25 -16.46
N VAL A 191 -3.95 18.50 -16.19
CA VAL A 191 -4.85 19.12 -17.19
C VAL A 191 -4.63 20.65 -17.25
N PRO A 192 -4.38 21.24 -18.43
CA PRO A 192 -4.33 22.70 -18.60
C PRO A 192 -5.68 23.38 -18.39
N ASP A 193 -5.70 24.63 -17.93
CA ASP A 193 -6.93 25.34 -17.54
C ASP A 193 -7.97 25.48 -18.66
N GLU A 194 -7.54 25.64 -19.91
CA GLU A 194 -8.45 25.69 -21.06
C GLU A 194 -9.15 24.34 -21.32
N ILE A 195 -8.47 23.23 -21.08
CA ILE A 195 -9.04 21.89 -21.18
C ILE A 195 -9.94 21.59 -19.98
N LYS A 196 -9.59 22.05 -18.78
CA LYS A 196 -10.45 21.91 -17.59
C LYS A 196 -11.83 22.53 -17.81
N LYS A 197 -11.88 23.73 -18.39
CA LYS A 197 -13.13 24.42 -18.73
C LYS A 197 -13.98 23.61 -19.69
N GLU A 198 -13.36 22.95 -20.67
CA GLU A 198 -14.08 22.12 -21.63
C GLU A 198 -14.62 20.83 -21.00
N ILE A 199 -13.84 20.20 -20.11
CA ILE A 199 -14.28 19.03 -19.32
C ILE A 199 -15.51 19.40 -18.47
N ALA A 200 -15.44 20.52 -17.73
CA ALA A 200 -16.53 21.01 -16.91
C ALA A 200 -17.77 21.39 -17.74
N ARG A 201 -17.58 22.07 -18.88
CA ARG A 201 -18.66 22.44 -19.80
C ARG A 201 -19.42 21.21 -20.33
N ARG A 202 -18.72 20.09 -20.53
CA ARG A 202 -19.31 18.82 -20.98
C ARG A 202 -19.84 17.96 -19.82
N GLN A 203 -19.58 18.33 -18.57
CA GLN A 203 -19.91 17.56 -17.37
C GLN A 203 -19.44 16.09 -17.45
N LEU A 204 -18.19 15.88 -17.90
CA LEU A 204 -17.64 14.52 -18.02
C LEU A 204 -17.44 13.89 -16.63
N GLY A 205 -17.68 12.58 -16.53
CA GLY A 205 -17.38 11.83 -15.31
C GLY A 205 -15.87 11.70 -15.08
N LEU A 206 -15.41 11.91 -13.86
CA LEU A 206 -13.99 11.86 -13.49
C LEU A 206 -13.71 10.67 -12.58
N GLU A 207 -12.76 9.84 -12.96
CA GLU A 207 -12.31 8.68 -12.20
C GLU A 207 -10.99 9.03 -11.51
N LEU A 208 -11.03 9.31 -10.20
CA LEU A 208 -9.88 9.84 -9.46
C LEU A 208 -9.31 8.82 -8.47
N CYS A 209 -7.99 8.59 -8.57
CA CYS A 209 -7.28 7.54 -7.84
C CYS A 209 -6.30 8.15 -6.82
N ILE A 210 -6.79 8.53 -5.63
CA ILE A 210 -6.02 9.35 -4.67
C ILE A 210 -4.72 8.65 -4.23
N SER A 211 -4.82 7.42 -3.75
CA SER A 211 -3.65 6.70 -3.21
C SER A 211 -2.63 6.35 -4.28
N CYS A 212 -3.09 5.89 -5.46
CA CYS A 212 -2.22 5.63 -6.61
C CYS A 212 -1.40 6.87 -6.96
N ASN A 213 -2.08 8.00 -7.18
CA ASN A 213 -1.43 9.22 -7.68
C ASN A 213 -0.35 9.74 -6.71
N VAL A 214 -0.58 9.63 -5.39
CA VAL A 214 0.40 10.03 -4.36
C VAL A 214 1.54 9.01 -4.25
N HIS A 215 1.23 7.72 -4.15
CA HIS A 215 2.25 6.68 -3.95
C HIS A 215 3.17 6.51 -5.17
N SER A 216 2.62 6.64 -6.38
CA SER A 216 3.36 6.60 -7.64
C SER A 216 4.06 7.91 -7.99
N LYS A 217 3.92 8.96 -7.16
CA LYS A 217 4.48 10.30 -7.41
C LYS A 217 4.05 10.89 -8.76
N LEU A 218 2.80 10.65 -9.16
CA LEU A 218 2.22 11.28 -10.36
C LEU A 218 1.86 12.75 -10.09
N ILE A 219 1.73 13.12 -8.82
CA ILE A 219 1.62 14.49 -8.34
C ILE A 219 2.85 14.86 -7.51
N ASP A 220 3.14 16.16 -7.45
CA ASP A 220 4.04 16.73 -6.45
C ASP A 220 3.29 16.88 -5.11
N GLY A 221 3.94 16.53 -4.01
CA GLY A 221 3.39 16.69 -2.66
C GLY A 221 2.70 15.44 -2.10
N GLY A 222 1.76 15.67 -1.18
CA GLY A 222 1.02 14.62 -0.46
C GLY A 222 -0.47 14.58 -0.80
N PHE A 223 -1.25 13.88 0.02
CA PHE A 223 -2.70 13.73 -0.21
C PHE A 223 -3.48 15.04 -0.30
N MET A 224 -3.05 16.10 0.40
CA MET A 224 -3.71 17.42 0.37
C MET A 224 -3.45 18.18 -0.93
N ASP A 225 -2.38 17.84 -1.65
CA ASP A 225 -1.99 18.46 -2.91
C ASP A 225 -2.67 17.77 -4.12
N HIS A 226 -3.45 16.72 -3.88
CA HIS A 226 -4.13 15.96 -4.91
C HIS A 226 -5.18 16.82 -5.66
N HIS A 227 -5.21 16.73 -7.00
CA HIS A 227 -6.10 17.49 -7.89
C HIS A 227 -7.60 17.28 -7.62
N PHE A 228 -7.98 16.26 -6.82
CA PHE A 228 -9.32 16.15 -6.22
C PHE A 228 -9.73 17.45 -5.53
N GLY A 229 -8.81 18.13 -4.82
CA GLY A 229 -9.06 19.39 -4.14
C GLY A 229 -9.53 20.50 -5.06
N TYR A 230 -9.13 20.49 -6.34
CA TYR A 230 -9.63 21.39 -7.36
C TYR A 230 -10.94 20.86 -7.98
N TRP A 231 -10.95 19.62 -8.49
CA TRP A 231 -12.09 19.08 -9.25
C TRP A 231 -13.37 18.96 -8.45
N ARG A 232 -13.30 18.77 -7.12
CA ARG A 232 -14.48 18.72 -6.23
C ARG A 232 -15.33 20.00 -6.23
N HIS A 233 -14.77 21.11 -6.71
CA HIS A 233 -15.45 22.40 -6.76
C HIS A 233 -16.08 22.69 -8.13
N ASP A 234 -15.76 21.87 -9.14
CA ASP A 234 -16.42 21.90 -10.44
C ASP A 234 -17.66 20.99 -10.42
N ASP A 235 -18.59 21.20 -11.36
CA ASP A 235 -19.84 20.44 -11.47
C ASP A 235 -19.69 19.09 -12.19
N CYS A 236 -18.46 18.55 -12.23
CA CYS A 236 -18.18 17.25 -12.80
C CYS A 236 -18.53 16.14 -11.79
N PRO A 237 -19.22 15.06 -12.21
CA PRO A 237 -19.38 13.88 -11.37
C PRO A 237 -18.03 13.21 -11.10
N ILE A 238 -17.70 12.93 -9.83
CA ILE A 238 -16.44 12.30 -9.44
C ILE A 238 -16.71 10.93 -8.83
N ALA A 239 -16.05 9.90 -9.35
CA ALA A 239 -15.90 8.60 -8.71
C ALA A 239 -14.47 8.45 -8.14
N LEU A 240 -14.36 8.09 -6.86
CA LEU A 240 -13.07 7.72 -6.27
C LEU A 240 -12.81 6.24 -6.50
N CYS A 241 -11.69 5.94 -7.14
CA CYS A 241 -11.37 4.63 -7.70
C CYS A 241 -10.02 4.11 -7.18
N THR A 242 -9.82 2.80 -7.18
CA THR A 242 -8.58 2.19 -6.65
C THR A 242 -7.44 2.12 -7.62
N ASP A 243 -7.71 2.17 -8.93
CA ASP A 243 -6.74 1.83 -9.96
C ASP A 243 -6.25 0.37 -9.78
N ASP A 244 -4.99 0.16 -9.43
CA ASP A 244 -4.42 -1.17 -9.15
C ASP A 244 -4.41 -1.52 -7.65
N VAL A 245 -5.54 -1.98 -7.09
CA VAL A 245 -5.65 -2.28 -5.66
C VAL A 245 -4.64 -3.33 -5.16
N GLY A 246 -4.23 -4.27 -6.02
CA GLY A 246 -3.24 -5.29 -5.69
C GLY A 246 -1.82 -4.75 -5.60
N PHE A 247 -1.52 -3.63 -6.26
CA PHE A 247 -0.22 -2.95 -6.17
C PHE A 247 -0.22 -1.88 -5.09
N PHE A 248 -1.23 -1.02 -5.05
CA PHE A 248 -1.31 0.09 -4.10
C PHE A 248 -1.82 -0.31 -2.71
N CYS A 249 -2.38 -1.52 -2.58
CA CYS A 249 -2.93 -2.06 -1.33
C CYS A 249 -3.96 -1.13 -0.66
N SER A 250 -4.64 -0.29 -1.44
CA SER A 250 -5.62 0.68 -0.95
C SER A 250 -7.03 0.30 -1.44
N PRO A 251 -7.90 -0.26 -0.57
CA PRO A 251 -9.26 -0.62 -0.98
C PRO A 251 -10.08 0.65 -1.23
N VAL A 252 -11.13 0.59 -2.05
CA VAL A 252 -11.99 1.75 -2.37
C VAL A 252 -12.54 2.49 -1.13
N SER A 253 -12.78 1.78 -0.02
CA SER A 253 -13.19 2.42 1.26
C SER A 253 -12.11 3.35 1.86
N ASN A 254 -10.84 3.11 1.54
CA ASN A 254 -9.72 3.94 1.93
C ASN A 254 -9.61 5.17 1.03
N GLU A 255 -9.87 5.07 -0.28
CA GLU A 255 -9.91 6.25 -1.17
C GLU A 255 -10.90 7.30 -0.67
N TYR A 256 -12.11 6.87 -0.30
CA TYR A 256 -13.14 7.75 0.31
C TYR A 256 -12.71 8.28 1.68
N LEU A 257 -11.95 7.50 2.46
CA LEU A 257 -11.45 7.94 3.77
C LEU A 257 -10.36 9.01 3.61
N LEU A 258 -9.43 8.81 2.68
CA LEU A 258 -8.38 9.76 2.33
C LEU A 258 -8.99 11.07 1.83
N ALA A 259 -9.97 11.00 0.93
CA ALA A 259 -10.70 12.18 0.45
C ALA A 259 -11.34 12.96 1.62
N ALA A 260 -12.02 12.26 2.52
CA ALA A 260 -12.66 12.90 3.66
C ALA A 260 -11.67 13.50 4.66
N GLN A 261 -10.58 12.80 4.96
CA GLN A 261 -9.56 13.25 5.92
C GLN A 261 -8.77 14.45 5.42
N HIS A 262 -8.36 14.43 4.14
CA HIS A 262 -7.47 15.45 3.60
C HIS A 262 -8.19 16.65 3.02
N PHE A 263 -9.46 16.52 2.67
CA PHE A 263 -10.26 17.60 2.09
C PHE A 263 -11.49 17.98 2.95
N GLY A 264 -11.61 17.45 4.16
CA GLY A 264 -12.66 17.83 5.12
C GLY A 264 -14.07 17.52 4.64
N LEU A 265 -14.27 16.39 3.95
CA LEU A 265 -15.59 15.98 3.47
C LEU A 265 -16.45 15.42 4.61
N SER A 266 -17.71 15.80 4.63
CA SER A 266 -18.74 15.24 5.48
C SER A 266 -19.26 13.91 4.93
N ARG A 267 -20.08 13.21 5.73
CA ARG A 267 -20.78 11.99 5.27
C ARG A 267 -21.73 12.28 4.12
N THR A 268 -22.35 13.45 4.13
CA THR A 268 -23.31 13.90 3.11
C THR A 268 -22.59 14.19 1.80
N ASP A 269 -21.41 14.81 1.85
CA ASP A 269 -20.58 15.03 0.65
C ASP A 269 -20.21 13.71 -0.01
N LEU A 270 -19.79 12.70 0.76
CA LEU A 270 -19.46 11.38 0.22
C LEU A 270 -20.66 10.65 -0.39
N LEU A 271 -21.86 10.82 0.19
CA LEU A 271 -23.09 10.25 -0.37
C LEU A 271 -23.50 10.94 -1.67
N ASP A 272 -23.41 12.27 -1.71
CA ASP A 272 -23.69 13.07 -2.90
C ASP A 272 -22.73 12.70 -4.05
N MET A 273 -21.44 12.53 -3.76
CA MET A 273 -20.46 12.03 -4.72
C MET A 273 -20.82 10.64 -5.26
N CYS A 274 -21.20 9.69 -4.39
CA CYS A 274 -21.66 8.37 -4.83
C CYS A 274 -22.91 8.44 -5.72
N ASN A 275 -23.86 9.32 -5.40
CA ASN A 275 -25.08 9.48 -6.20
C ASN A 275 -24.79 10.10 -7.57
N LYS A 276 -23.99 11.17 -7.61
CA LYS A 276 -23.61 11.85 -8.86
C LYS A 276 -22.81 10.92 -9.78
N SER A 277 -21.89 10.13 -9.23
CA SER A 277 -21.11 9.18 -10.03
C SER A 277 -21.96 8.04 -10.61
N ALA A 278 -23.13 7.72 -10.02
CA ALA A 278 -24.03 6.69 -10.54
C ALA A 278 -24.54 7.00 -11.95
N ASP A 279 -24.74 8.28 -12.28
CA ASP A 279 -25.18 8.72 -13.60
C ASP A 279 -24.12 8.52 -14.70
N THR A 280 -22.88 8.21 -14.31
CA THR A 280 -21.76 7.99 -15.24
C THR A 280 -21.48 6.51 -15.52
N ILE A 281 -22.28 5.58 -14.95
CA ILE A 281 -22.16 4.14 -15.17
C ILE A 281 -22.60 3.78 -16.61
N PHE A 282 -21.81 2.97 -17.33
CA PHE A 282 -22.12 2.57 -18.71
C PHE A 282 -23.16 1.46 -18.86
N ALA A 283 -23.54 0.80 -17.76
CA ALA A 283 -24.55 -0.25 -17.79
C ALA A 283 -25.97 0.32 -17.86
N THR A 284 -26.81 -0.21 -18.75
CA THR A 284 -28.24 0.10 -18.78
C THR A 284 -28.91 -0.41 -17.50
N PRO A 285 -29.72 0.40 -16.81
CA PRO A 285 -30.43 -0.04 -15.62
C PRO A 285 -31.47 -1.11 -15.98
N THR A 286 -31.26 -2.35 -15.56
CA THR A 286 -32.35 -3.33 -15.41
C THR A 286 -33.20 -2.89 -14.22
N SER A 287 -34.32 -2.22 -14.51
CA SER A 287 -35.43 -1.88 -13.61
C SER A 287 -35.08 -1.41 -12.19
N SER A 288 -35.29 -0.11 -11.95
CA SER A 288 -35.37 0.58 -10.66
C SER A 288 -34.16 0.43 -9.72
N TRP A 289 -33.19 1.34 -9.85
CA TRP A 289 -32.38 1.78 -8.71
C TRP A 289 -33.27 2.60 -7.74
N GLN A 290 -34.23 1.94 -7.10
CA GLN A 290 -34.90 2.51 -5.95
C GLN A 290 -33.95 2.37 -4.76
N THR A 291 -33.54 3.50 -4.20
CA THR A 291 -32.89 3.57 -2.89
C THR A 291 -33.88 3.11 -1.83
N GLU A 292 -34.03 1.80 -1.68
CA GLU A 292 -34.77 1.21 -0.56
C GLU A 292 -34.01 1.53 0.74
N PRO A 293 -34.68 2.08 1.78
CA PRO A 293 -34.08 2.23 3.09
C PRO A 293 -33.66 0.85 3.59
N CYS A 294 -32.36 0.69 3.85
CA CYS A 294 -31.74 -0.52 4.40
C CYS A 294 -32.63 -1.18 5.45
N HIS A 295 -33.42 -2.16 5.04
CA HIS A 295 -34.06 -3.10 5.92
C HIS A 295 -32.97 -4.00 6.50
N LYS A 296 -33.11 -4.24 7.81
CA LYS A 296 -32.17 -4.88 8.71
C LYS A 296 -31.43 -6.07 8.06
N PRO A 297 -30.14 -6.26 8.37
CA PRO A 297 -29.33 -7.25 7.69
C PRO A 297 -29.78 -8.68 8.04
N SER A 298 -30.31 -9.40 7.05
CA SER A 298 -30.19 -10.85 6.97
C SER A 298 -28.88 -11.19 6.26
N SER A 299 -27.92 -11.61 7.08
CA SER A 299 -26.57 -12.01 6.74
C SER A 299 -26.49 -13.13 5.70
N PRO A 300 -25.48 -13.07 4.82
CA PRO A 300 -24.42 -14.09 4.77
C PRO A 300 -23.07 -13.43 4.45
N SER A 301 -22.46 -12.83 5.47
CA SER A 301 -21.01 -12.58 5.52
C SER A 301 -20.47 -12.78 6.94
N LEU A 302 -21.15 -13.63 7.71
CA LEU A 302 -20.91 -13.82 9.14
C LEU A 302 -19.68 -14.69 9.53
N PRO A 303 -19.03 -15.54 8.70
CA PRO A 303 -18.13 -16.52 9.29
C PRO A 303 -16.74 -15.98 9.66
N ARG A 304 -16.26 -14.83 9.16
CA ARG A 304 -14.92 -14.33 9.54
C ARG A 304 -14.96 -13.32 10.70
N LYS A 305 -15.91 -12.38 10.69
CA LYS A 305 -16.05 -11.38 11.77
C LYS A 305 -16.66 -11.93 13.05
N SER A 306 -17.57 -12.91 12.97
CA SER A 306 -18.14 -13.56 14.17
C SER A 306 -17.17 -14.51 14.81
N VAL A 307 -16.39 -15.24 14.01
CA VAL A 307 -15.32 -16.11 14.49
C VAL A 307 -14.26 -15.28 15.21
N LEU A 308 -13.79 -14.18 14.59
CA LEU A 308 -12.82 -13.30 15.26
C LEU A 308 -13.41 -12.58 16.49
N PHE A 309 -14.71 -12.27 16.51
CA PHE A 309 -15.37 -11.77 17.71
C PHE A 309 -15.37 -12.81 18.85
N CYS A 310 -15.70 -14.07 18.55
CA CYS A 310 -15.64 -15.16 19.52
C CYS A 310 -14.22 -15.37 20.06
N MET A 311 -13.21 -15.19 19.21
CA MET A 311 -11.80 -15.21 19.59
C MET A 311 -11.44 -14.05 20.52
N ASP A 312 -11.81 -12.82 20.15
CA ASP A 312 -11.58 -11.62 20.98
C ASP A 312 -12.26 -11.77 22.34
N TYR A 313 -13.49 -12.29 22.35
CA TYR A 313 -14.24 -12.56 23.57
C TYR A 313 -13.57 -13.63 24.42
N ALA A 314 -13.10 -14.73 23.82
CA ALA A 314 -12.39 -15.78 24.54
C ALA A 314 -11.09 -15.25 25.18
N VAL A 315 -10.29 -14.48 24.43
CA VAL A 315 -9.09 -13.82 24.96
C VAL A 315 -9.46 -12.86 26.09
N ASN A 316 -10.50 -12.05 25.92
CA ASN A 316 -10.95 -11.10 26.93
C ASN A 316 -11.35 -11.78 28.25
N GLN A 317 -12.12 -12.87 28.16
CA GLN A 317 -12.53 -13.64 29.34
C GLN A 317 -11.35 -14.35 30.01
N ALA A 318 -10.38 -14.85 29.23
CA ALA A 318 -9.20 -15.52 29.77
C ALA A 318 -8.19 -14.56 30.42
N THR A 319 -8.20 -13.28 30.03
CA THR A 319 -7.18 -12.29 30.42
C THR A 319 -7.71 -11.20 31.35
N ASP A 320 -8.88 -11.39 31.94
CA ASP A 320 -9.52 -10.44 32.86
C ASP A 320 -9.70 -9.04 32.24
N GLY A 321 -9.99 -9.00 30.93
CA GLY A 321 -10.32 -7.75 30.24
C GLY A 321 -9.28 -7.24 29.23
N ALA A 322 -8.20 -7.96 28.96
CA ALA A 322 -7.27 -7.58 27.90
C ALA A 322 -7.83 -7.92 26.50
N PHE A 323 -7.28 -7.29 25.47
CA PHE A 323 -7.77 -7.43 24.10
C PHE A 323 -6.61 -7.70 23.13
N PRO A 324 -6.83 -8.53 22.10
CA PRO A 324 -5.88 -8.65 21.01
C PRO A 324 -5.96 -7.42 20.09
N TYR A 325 -4.81 -6.96 19.64
CA TYR A 325 -4.67 -5.87 18.67
C TYR A 325 -4.48 -6.47 17.28
N ARG A 326 -5.20 -5.93 16.30
CA ARG A 326 -5.13 -6.39 14.91
C ARG A 326 -4.43 -5.33 14.07
N LEU A 327 -3.35 -5.74 13.44
CA LEU A 327 -2.62 -4.95 12.44
C LEU A 327 -2.61 -5.80 11.17
N HIS A 328 -3.45 -5.44 10.19
CA HIS A 328 -3.66 -6.21 8.96
C HIS A 328 -4.10 -7.67 9.23
N ASP A 329 -3.28 -8.64 8.81
CA ASP A 329 -3.50 -10.09 9.01
C ASP A 329 -2.83 -10.61 10.30
N ASP A 330 -2.14 -9.76 11.05
CA ASP A 330 -1.39 -10.14 12.25
C ASP A 330 -2.15 -9.82 13.54
N PHE A 331 -1.98 -10.71 14.53
CA PHE A 331 -2.53 -10.58 15.87
C PHE A 331 -1.42 -10.28 16.87
N TRP A 332 -1.57 -9.17 17.57
CA TRP A 332 -0.63 -8.69 18.57
C TRP A 332 -1.29 -8.72 19.94
N PHE A 333 -0.55 -9.16 20.94
CA PHE A 333 -0.94 -9.03 22.33
C PHE A 333 0.24 -8.50 23.13
N TRP A 334 -0.02 -7.54 24.01
CA TRP A 334 1.00 -6.98 24.89
C TRP A 334 0.44 -6.80 26.30
N GLY A 335 1.31 -6.96 27.29
CA GLY A 335 0.94 -6.87 28.69
C GLY A 335 1.98 -7.55 29.58
N ALA A 336 1.61 -7.81 30.83
CA ALA A 336 2.40 -8.66 31.71
C ALA A 336 2.48 -10.08 31.12
N GLU A 337 3.61 -10.76 31.35
CA GLU A 337 3.89 -12.09 30.80
C GLU A 337 2.73 -13.07 31.05
N ASN A 338 2.22 -13.11 32.28
CA ASN A 338 1.09 -13.97 32.65
C ASN A 338 -0.17 -13.67 31.82
N THR A 339 -0.45 -12.40 31.52
CA THR A 339 -1.60 -12.01 30.69
C THR A 339 -1.38 -12.43 29.23
N CYS A 340 -0.15 -12.29 28.70
CA CYS A 340 0.19 -12.74 27.35
C CYS A 340 0.08 -14.26 27.18
N VAL A 341 0.54 -15.02 28.18
CA VAL A 341 0.43 -16.49 28.19
C VAL A 341 -1.04 -16.92 28.19
N LYS A 342 -1.88 -16.31 29.04
CA LYS A 342 -3.33 -16.59 29.06
C LYS A 342 -4.02 -16.23 27.74
N ALA A 343 -3.65 -15.10 27.13
CA ALA A 343 -4.16 -14.70 25.82
C ALA A 343 -3.79 -15.74 24.75
N TRP A 344 -2.55 -16.20 24.73
CA TRP A 344 -2.05 -17.19 23.79
C TRP A 344 -2.77 -18.53 23.94
N GLN A 345 -2.94 -19.02 25.16
CA GLN A 345 -3.69 -20.26 25.44
C GLN A 345 -5.15 -20.18 24.97
N ALA A 346 -5.81 -19.04 25.16
CA ALA A 346 -7.17 -18.82 24.66
C ALA A 346 -7.23 -18.84 23.12
N LEU A 347 -6.21 -18.29 22.45
CA LEU A 347 -6.08 -18.35 20.99
C LEU A 347 -5.83 -19.78 20.49
N GLU A 348 -4.97 -20.56 21.15
CA GLU A 348 -4.73 -21.97 20.82
C GLU A 348 -5.99 -22.84 20.98
N GLN A 349 -6.73 -22.62 22.07
CA GLN A 349 -7.99 -23.33 22.28
C GLN A 349 -9.02 -22.94 21.21
N PHE A 350 -9.09 -21.65 20.87
CA PHE A 350 -9.97 -21.16 19.83
C PHE A 350 -9.64 -21.75 18.46
N THR A 351 -8.37 -21.74 18.05
CA THR A 351 -7.95 -22.29 16.75
C THR A 351 -8.20 -23.79 16.68
N LYS A 352 -7.99 -24.53 17.78
CA LYS A 352 -8.33 -25.96 17.87
C LYS A 352 -9.81 -26.23 17.64
N VAL A 353 -10.70 -25.46 18.27
CA VAL A 353 -12.16 -25.60 18.12
C VAL A 353 -12.62 -25.24 16.70
N MET A 354 -11.98 -24.24 16.09
CA MET A 354 -12.34 -23.74 14.76
C MET A 354 -11.63 -24.49 13.61
N GLY A 355 -10.74 -25.44 13.90
CA GLY A 355 -9.97 -26.16 12.87
C GLY A 355 -8.93 -25.30 12.14
N LEU A 356 -8.42 -24.25 12.78
CA LEU A 356 -7.42 -23.32 12.23
C LEU A 356 -6.00 -23.68 12.68
N LYS A 357 -4.98 -23.22 11.94
CA LYS A 357 -3.56 -23.39 12.30
C LYS A 357 -2.85 -22.04 12.28
N PHE A 358 -1.93 -21.83 13.22
CA PHE A 358 -1.04 -20.67 13.19
C PHE A 358 0.03 -20.84 12.11
N ASN A 359 0.39 -19.73 11.46
CA ASN A 359 1.61 -19.67 10.66
C ASN A 359 2.79 -19.45 11.60
N MET A 360 3.52 -20.53 11.89
CA MET A 360 4.65 -20.48 12.83
C MET A 360 5.83 -19.66 12.32
N GLU A 361 5.99 -19.50 10.99
CA GLU A 361 7.04 -18.64 10.40
C GLU A 361 6.80 -17.15 10.70
N LYS A 362 5.55 -16.77 10.95
CA LYS A 362 5.14 -15.39 11.25
C LYS A 362 4.78 -15.17 12.72
N THR A 363 4.85 -16.21 13.54
CA THR A 363 4.51 -16.12 14.97
C THR A 363 5.77 -15.84 15.78
N GLY A 364 5.75 -14.80 16.60
CA GLY A 364 6.88 -14.44 17.46
C GLY A 364 6.45 -13.74 18.74
N THR A 365 7.38 -13.65 19.69
CA THR A 365 7.18 -12.91 20.93
C THR A 365 8.39 -12.03 21.21
N VAL A 366 8.12 -10.84 21.77
CA VAL A 366 9.16 -9.91 22.22
C VAL A 366 8.87 -9.56 23.66
N GLN A 367 9.82 -9.86 24.56
CA GLN A 367 9.73 -9.47 25.96
C GLN A 367 10.43 -8.13 26.15
N MET A 368 9.67 -7.09 26.49
CA MET A 368 10.21 -5.78 26.84
C MET A 368 10.32 -5.66 28.36
N GLY A 369 11.55 -5.68 28.88
CA GLY A 369 11.84 -5.48 30.29
C GLY A 369 13.29 -5.04 30.48
N MET A 370 13.61 -4.49 31.65
CA MET A 370 15.01 -4.23 32.04
C MET A 370 15.71 -5.55 32.39
N ASN A 371 15.82 -6.45 31.42
CA ASN A 371 16.69 -7.60 31.55
C ASN A 371 18.11 -7.13 31.26
N LYS A 372 19.08 -7.51 32.11
CA LYS A 372 20.49 -7.09 31.99
C LYS A 372 21.18 -7.63 30.74
N THR A 373 20.53 -8.54 30.01
CA THR A 373 20.99 -9.14 28.76
C THR A 373 20.07 -8.69 27.64
N LEU A 374 20.36 -7.52 27.06
CA LEU A 374 19.80 -7.12 25.77
C LEU A 374 20.28 -8.14 24.72
N LYS A 375 19.35 -8.73 23.96
CA LYS A 375 19.72 -9.44 22.73
C LYS A 375 20.07 -8.38 21.69
N GLU A 376 21.34 -8.32 21.32
CA GLU A 376 21.82 -7.45 20.25
C GLU A 376 21.22 -7.92 18.92
N PHE A 377 20.96 -6.98 18.02
CA PHE A 377 20.64 -7.32 16.63
C PHE A 377 21.93 -7.81 15.97
N ILE A 378 21.93 -9.05 15.47
CA ILE A 378 23.10 -9.69 14.86
C ILE A 378 22.70 -10.19 13.48
N ILE A 379 23.50 -9.83 12.46
CA ILE A 379 23.34 -10.39 11.11
C ILE A 379 23.88 -11.82 11.14
N ASP A 380 23.02 -12.78 10.82
CA ASP A 380 23.34 -14.21 10.80
C ASP A 380 24.35 -14.52 9.69
N GLN A 381 25.61 -14.70 10.06
CA GLN A 381 26.69 -14.89 9.10
C GLN A 381 26.61 -16.23 8.35
N THR A 382 25.97 -17.26 8.93
CA THR A 382 25.83 -18.57 8.27
C THR A 382 24.87 -18.47 7.08
N GLN A 383 23.77 -17.73 7.23
CA GLN A 383 22.87 -17.44 6.10
C GLN A 383 23.55 -16.59 5.02
N ILE A 384 24.45 -15.68 5.41
CA ILE A 384 25.24 -14.90 4.44
C ILE A 384 26.14 -15.80 3.61
N ASP A 385 26.74 -16.83 4.19
CA ASP A 385 27.64 -17.72 3.46
C ASP A 385 26.91 -18.45 2.32
N GLU A 386 25.70 -18.96 2.57
CA GLU A 386 24.84 -19.58 1.54
C GLU A 386 24.53 -18.61 0.39
N HIS A 387 24.22 -17.35 0.72
CA HIS A 387 23.92 -16.31 -0.26
C HIS A 387 25.17 -15.81 -1.01
N ILE A 388 26.37 -15.85 -0.41
CA ILE A 388 27.63 -15.58 -1.11
C ILE A 388 27.85 -16.62 -2.21
N GLU A 389 27.64 -17.91 -1.91
CA GLU A 389 27.77 -18.98 -2.90
C GLU A 389 26.76 -18.86 -4.04
N GLU A 390 25.53 -18.47 -3.73
CA GLU A 390 24.51 -18.20 -4.74
C GLU A 390 24.88 -17.01 -5.62
N LEU A 391 25.28 -15.88 -5.03
CA LEU A 391 25.73 -14.71 -5.76
C LEU A 391 26.90 -15.05 -6.69
N SER A 392 27.90 -15.77 -6.18
CA SER A 392 29.04 -16.24 -6.96
C SER A 392 28.60 -17.04 -8.19
N ARG A 393 27.64 -17.97 -8.04
CA ARG A 393 27.08 -18.75 -9.16
C ARG A 393 26.37 -17.88 -10.20
N GLN A 394 25.57 -16.91 -9.76
CA GLN A 394 24.86 -16.00 -10.66
C GLN A 394 25.81 -15.09 -11.45
N LEU A 395 26.87 -14.59 -10.81
CA LEU A 395 27.88 -13.77 -11.47
C LEU A 395 28.67 -14.57 -12.52
N LEU A 396 28.99 -15.83 -12.23
CA LEU A 396 29.70 -16.72 -13.15
C LEU A 396 28.86 -17.13 -14.38
N SER A 397 27.53 -17.15 -14.27
CA SER A 397 26.64 -17.48 -15.39
C SER A 397 26.37 -16.29 -16.34
N CYS A 398 26.87 -15.10 -16.02
CA CYS A 398 26.61 -13.91 -16.84
C CYS A 398 27.50 -13.88 -18.09
N GLU A 399 26.87 -13.86 -19.26
CA GLU A 399 27.58 -13.83 -20.55
C GLU A 399 28.02 -12.42 -20.97
N SER A 400 27.43 -11.36 -20.39
CA SER A 400 27.75 -9.97 -20.70
C SER A 400 28.06 -9.13 -19.46
N VAL A 401 28.84 -8.06 -19.64
CA VAL A 401 29.19 -7.12 -18.57
C VAL A 401 27.94 -6.44 -17.99
N PHE A 402 26.96 -6.08 -18.83
CA PHE A 402 25.71 -5.49 -18.35
C PHE A 402 24.83 -6.49 -17.58
N ALA A 403 24.76 -7.76 -18.01
CA ALA A 403 24.06 -8.80 -17.26
C ALA A 403 24.73 -9.02 -15.89
N TRP A 404 26.06 -8.99 -15.85
CA TRP A 404 26.83 -9.08 -14.62
C TRP A 404 26.51 -7.91 -13.67
N VAL A 405 26.52 -6.67 -14.17
CA VAL A 405 26.18 -5.47 -13.38
C VAL A 405 24.74 -5.52 -12.87
N GLN A 406 23.80 -6.03 -13.67
CA GLN A 406 22.42 -6.22 -13.25
C GLN A 406 22.27 -7.26 -12.13
N ALA A 407 22.96 -8.41 -12.25
CA ALA A 407 22.99 -9.44 -11.22
C ALA A 407 23.58 -8.90 -9.90
N TRP A 408 24.71 -8.19 -9.98
CA TRP A 408 25.31 -7.49 -8.85
C TRP A 408 24.34 -6.50 -8.19
N ASN A 409 23.71 -5.64 -9.00
CA ASN A 409 22.78 -4.63 -8.50
C ASN A 409 21.55 -5.24 -7.82
N SER A 410 21.01 -6.32 -8.39
CA SER A 410 19.87 -7.04 -7.84
C SER A 410 20.22 -7.68 -6.49
N TYR A 411 21.35 -8.38 -6.43
CA TYR A 411 21.65 -9.23 -5.28
C TYR A 411 22.51 -8.50 -4.23
N PHE A 412 23.67 -7.98 -4.62
CA PHE A 412 24.55 -7.24 -3.72
C PHE A 412 23.99 -5.86 -3.37
N GLY A 413 23.58 -5.10 -4.39
CA GLY A 413 23.08 -3.73 -4.23
C GLY A 413 21.73 -3.63 -3.51
N ARG A 414 20.83 -4.61 -3.70
CA ARG A 414 19.46 -4.55 -3.16
C ARG A 414 19.16 -5.68 -2.18
N PHE A 415 19.36 -6.96 -2.54
CA PHE A 415 18.98 -8.07 -1.66
C PHE A 415 19.71 -8.03 -0.32
N PHE A 416 21.05 -8.04 -0.28
CA PHE A 416 21.79 -7.97 0.99
C PHE A 416 21.48 -6.68 1.75
N ALA A 417 21.54 -5.53 1.08
CA ALA A 417 21.30 -4.22 1.70
C ALA A 417 19.89 -4.08 2.30
N ASN A 418 18.86 -4.69 1.71
CA ASN A 418 17.49 -4.65 2.23
C ASN A 418 17.27 -5.66 3.38
N ASN A 419 17.94 -6.82 3.33
CA ASN A 419 17.79 -7.87 4.34
C ASN A 419 18.61 -7.62 5.61
N PHE A 420 19.60 -6.71 5.58
CA PHE A 420 20.30 -6.26 6.80
C PHE A 420 19.47 -5.29 7.64
N ALA A 421 18.14 -5.24 7.46
CA ALA A 421 17.21 -4.28 8.04
C ALA A 421 17.53 -2.81 7.67
N LYS A 422 16.47 -1.99 7.55
CA LYS A 422 16.65 -0.56 7.28
C LYS A 422 17.33 0.10 8.51
N PRO A 423 18.44 0.84 8.32
CA PRO A 423 19.07 1.58 9.40
C PRO A 423 18.07 2.47 10.13
N ALA A 424 18.00 2.34 11.45
CA ALA A 424 17.09 3.09 12.30
C ALA A 424 17.79 3.50 13.60
N ILE A 425 17.35 4.62 14.17
CA ILE A 425 17.94 5.18 15.41
C ILE A 425 17.88 4.17 16.55
N CYS A 426 16.86 3.30 16.59
CA CYS A 426 16.69 2.29 17.63
C CYS A 426 17.77 1.19 17.61
N PHE A 427 18.37 0.88 16.46
CA PHE A 427 19.45 -0.11 16.33
C PHE A 427 20.84 0.49 16.56
N GLY A 428 20.95 1.83 16.54
CA GLY A 428 22.20 2.53 16.78
C GLY A 428 23.22 2.41 15.64
N ARG A 429 24.43 2.91 15.92
CA ARG A 429 25.54 2.94 14.97
C ARG A 429 26.12 1.55 14.73
N ASP A 430 26.18 0.72 15.77
CA ASP A 430 26.79 -0.61 15.76
C ASP A 430 26.15 -1.52 14.69
N HIS A 431 24.83 -1.38 14.49
CA HIS A 431 24.12 -2.08 13.42
C HIS A 431 24.60 -1.69 12.01
N ILE A 432 24.82 -0.40 11.77
CA ILE A 432 25.33 0.10 10.48
C ILE A 432 26.77 -0.36 10.27
N ASP A 433 27.58 -0.35 11.33
CA ASP A 433 28.95 -0.85 11.30
C ASP A 433 28.98 -2.35 10.98
N MET A 434 28.06 -3.14 11.55
CA MET A 434 27.92 -4.56 11.26
C MET A 434 27.44 -4.83 9.82
N ALA A 435 26.50 -4.03 9.30
CA ALA A 435 26.07 -4.12 7.91
C ALA A 435 27.22 -3.80 6.94
N ASN A 436 27.97 -2.72 7.18
CA ASN A 436 29.16 -2.37 6.39
C ASN A 436 30.24 -3.45 6.46
N SER A 437 30.49 -4.00 7.65
CA SER A 437 31.46 -5.09 7.83
C SER A 437 31.04 -6.35 7.07
N THR A 438 29.74 -6.66 7.08
CA THR A 438 29.20 -7.83 6.35
C THR A 438 29.29 -7.64 4.84
N LEU A 439 28.93 -6.47 4.30
CA LEU A 439 29.09 -6.16 2.87
C LEU A 439 30.57 -6.22 2.45
N SER A 440 31.46 -5.67 3.26
CA SER A 440 32.91 -5.74 3.01
C SER A 440 33.42 -7.19 3.01
N ARG A 441 32.86 -8.04 3.89
CA ARG A 441 33.19 -9.47 3.92
C ARG A 441 32.75 -10.16 2.63
N ILE A 442 31.53 -9.92 2.18
CA ILE A 442 31.00 -10.49 0.94
C ILE A 442 31.89 -10.11 -0.25
N GLU A 443 32.22 -8.82 -0.41
CA GLU A 443 33.13 -8.35 -1.49
C GLU A 443 34.49 -9.05 -1.44
N ARG A 444 35.11 -9.14 -0.26
CA ARG A 444 36.39 -9.84 -0.11
C ARG A 444 36.28 -11.33 -0.44
N THR A 445 35.21 -12.00 -0.02
CA THR A 445 35.04 -13.43 -0.33
C THR A 445 34.84 -13.68 -1.83
N LEU A 446 34.22 -12.74 -2.54
CA LEU A 446 33.99 -12.86 -3.98
C LEU A 446 35.25 -12.54 -4.80
N PHE A 447 36.01 -11.50 -4.43
CA PHE A 447 37.09 -10.97 -5.26
C PHE A 447 38.51 -11.23 -4.74
N ASN A 448 38.68 -11.55 -3.45
CA ASN A 448 39.98 -11.93 -2.87
C ASN A 448 40.03 -13.44 -2.57
N LYS A 449 40.11 -14.26 -3.62
CA LYS A 449 40.49 -15.69 -3.47
C LYS A 449 42.01 -15.82 -3.53
N ALA A 450 42.63 -15.87 -2.35
CA ALA A 450 44.02 -16.21 -2.00
C ALA A 450 45.05 -16.32 -3.15
N SER A 451 45.96 -15.35 -3.25
CA SER A 451 47.35 -15.61 -3.63
C SER A 451 48.11 -16.07 -2.36
N ASP A 452 48.55 -17.33 -2.31
CA ASP A 452 49.42 -17.87 -1.26
C ASP A 452 50.87 -17.33 -1.33
N SER A 453 51.07 -16.15 -1.93
CA SER A 453 52.38 -15.52 -2.10
C SER A 453 52.33 -14.08 -1.63
N ALA A 454 52.78 -13.86 -0.40
CA ALA A 454 52.98 -12.53 0.17
C ALA A 454 53.88 -11.68 -0.74
N SER A 455 53.29 -10.71 -1.43
CA SER A 455 53.97 -9.53 -1.96
C SER A 455 53.22 -8.27 -1.49
N PRO A 456 53.91 -7.17 -1.12
CA PRO A 456 53.29 -6.05 -0.42
C PRO A 456 52.54 -5.06 -1.34
N SER A 457 52.20 -5.47 -2.57
CA SER A 457 51.57 -4.63 -3.59
C SER A 457 50.18 -5.13 -4.02
N ASP A 458 49.55 -6.02 -3.25
CA ASP A 458 48.18 -6.48 -3.52
C ASP A 458 47.19 -5.35 -3.20
N GLU A 459 46.95 -4.49 -4.21
CA GLU A 459 45.79 -3.60 -4.22
C GLU A 459 44.53 -4.43 -4.00
N ILE A 460 43.69 -4.00 -3.07
CA ILE A 460 42.43 -4.65 -2.73
C ILE A 460 41.56 -4.66 -3.99
N SER A 461 41.43 -5.82 -4.64
CA SER A 461 40.62 -6.00 -5.85
C SER A 461 39.14 -5.86 -5.50
N GLY A 462 38.57 -4.70 -5.77
CA GLY A 462 37.15 -4.40 -5.60
C GLY A 462 36.30 -4.84 -6.80
N VAL A 463 34.99 -4.59 -6.72
CA VAL A 463 34.08 -4.86 -7.84
C VAL A 463 34.45 -4.07 -9.10
N THR A 464 34.92 -2.84 -8.97
CA THR A 464 35.36 -2.02 -10.10
C THR A 464 36.64 -2.56 -10.73
N ASP A 465 37.55 -3.13 -9.93
CA ASP A 465 38.77 -3.78 -10.43
C ASP A 465 38.48 -5.05 -11.20
N HIS A 466 37.56 -5.87 -10.68
CA HIS A 466 37.06 -7.02 -11.42
C HIS A 466 36.46 -6.63 -12.77
N LEU A 467 35.56 -5.64 -12.77
CA LEU A 467 34.90 -5.19 -14.01
C LEU A 467 35.88 -4.55 -15.00
N ARG A 468 36.88 -3.82 -14.51
CA ARG A 468 37.94 -3.25 -15.36
C ARG A 468 38.75 -4.35 -16.03
N THR A 469 39.16 -5.39 -15.30
CA THR A 469 39.85 -6.56 -15.87
C THR A 469 38.99 -7.28 -16.90
N VAL A 470 37.70 -7.50 -16.62
CA VAL A 470 36.80 -8.16 -17.58
C VAL A 470 36.61 -7.33 -18.86
N ILE A 471 36.52 -6.00 -18.74
CA ILE A 471 36.39 -5.11 -19.90
C ILE A 471 37.70 -5.03 -20.69
N ALA A 472 38.82 -4.95 -20.00
CA ALA A 472 40.15 -5.02 -20.59
C ALA A 472 40.35 -6.30 -21.40
N ASP A 473 40.05 -7.47 -20.83
CA ASP A 473 40.23 -8.76 -21.49
C ASP A 473 39.30 -8.95 -22.71
N ARG A 474 38.07 -8.44 -22.63
CA ARG A 474 37.06 -8.63 -23.69
C ARG A 474 37.13 -7.60 -24.81
N PHE A 475 37.54 -6.37 -24.49
CA PHE A 475 37.40 -5.23 -25.39
C PHE A 475 38.70 -4.43 -25.59
N ASP A 476 39.80 -4.80 -24.92
CA ASP A 476 41.11 -4.12 -24.98
C ASP A 476 41.05 -2.64 -24.54
N ILE A 477 40.21 -2.34 -23.56
CA ILE A 477 40.04 -0.99 -22.98
C ILE A 477 40.58 -0.99 -21.56
N GLN A 478 41.64 -0.21 -21.31
CA GLN A 478 42.37 -0.19 -20.03
C GLN A 478 42.12 1.07 -19.19
N ASP A 479 41.75 2.19 -19.83
CA ASP A 479 41.62 3.50 -19.18
C ASP A 479 40.16 3.80 -18.78
N LEU A 480 39.66 3.10 -17.75
CA LEU A 480 38.30 3.29 -17.23
C LEU A 480 38.32 3.78 -15.77
N PRO A 481 37.86 5.02 -15.51
CA PRO A 481 37.78 5.54 -14.14
C PRO A 481 36.64 4.91 -13.36
N ASP A 482 36.75 4.83 -12.03
CA ASP A 482 35.68 4.30 -11.15
C ASP A 482 34.33 4.98 -11.38
N GLY A 483 34.36 6.28 -11.69
CA GLY A 483 33.16 7.05 -12.02
C GLY A 483 32.34 6.43 -13.15
N PHE A 484 32.98 5.87 -14.19
CA PHE A 484 32.29 5.24 -15.31
C PHE A 484 31.37 4.09 -14.86
N PHE A 485 31.84 3.27 -13.91
CA PHE A 485 31.09 2.13 -13.41
C PHE A 485 29.83 2.55 -12.64
N TYR A 486 29.95 3.57 -11.80
CA TYR A 486 28.85 4.04 -10.94
C TYR A 486 27.92 5.07 -11.60
N TYR A 487 28.33 5.71 -12.69
CA TYR A 487 27.52 6.73 -13.35
C TYR A 487 26.26 6.11 -14.00
N PRO A 488 25.12 6.82 -14.02
CA PRO A 488 23.87 6.28 -14.59
C PRO A 488 24.03 5.86 -16.06
N ILE A 489 23.32 4.79 -16.44
CA ILE A 489 23.37 4.25 -17.80
C ILE A 489 22.88 5.30 -18.81
N GLU A 490 21.88 6.09 -18.43
CA GLU A 490 21.28 7.15 -19.24
C GLU A 490 22.28 8.26 -19.58
N LEU A 491 23.33 8.39 -18.77
CA LEU A 491 24.39 9.39 -18.93
C LEU A 491 25.71 8.76 -19.44
N GLY A 492 25.67 7.51 -19.91
CA GLY A 492 26.80 6.82 -20.52
C GLY A 492 27.69 6.05 -19.54
N GLY A 493 27.27 5.84 -18.30
CA GLY A 493 27.94 4.92 -17.36
C GLY A 493 27.36 3.51 -17.37
N MET A 494 27.73 2.70 -16.36
CA MET A 494 27.20 1.33 -16.21
C MET A 494 26.14 1.16 -15.12
N GLY A 495 25.88 2.18 -14.30
CA GLY A 495 24.85 2.16 -13.28
C GLY A 495 25.08 1.12 -12.17
N LEU A 496 26.34 0.77 -11.87
CA LEU A 496 26.70 -0.10 -10.76
C LEU A 496 26.22 0.51 -9.43
N LEU A 497 25.59 -0.27 -8.56
CA LEU A 497 25.11 0.18 -7.26
C LEU A 497 26.16 -0.03 -6.18
N ASN A 498 26.36 1.00 -5.35
CA ASN A 498 27.21 0.96 -4.17
C ASN A 498 26.36 1.07 -2.89
N PRO A 499 26.10 -0.05 -2.19
CA PRO A 499 25.27 -0.04 -0.97
C PRO A 499 25.94 0.68 0.22
N PHE A 500 27.26 0.83 0.22
CA PHE A 500 27.99 1.50 1.31
C PHE A 500 27.66 2.99 1.42
N ILE A 501 27.44 3.67 0.28
CA ILE A 501 27.16 5.12 0.26
C ILE A 501 25.97 5.45 1.17
N ARG A 502 24.88 4.68 1.05
CA ARG A 502 23.67 4.89 1.85
C ARG A 502 23.91 4.62 3.33
N LEU A 503 24.62 3.54 3.66
CA LEU A 503 24.92 3.17 5.04
C LEU A 503 25.81 4.21 5.71
N LEU A 504 26.87 4.66 5.03
CA LEU A 504 27.79 5.69 5.53
C LEU A 504 27.10 7.05 5.70
N ALA A 505 26.23 7.44 4.77
CA ALA A 505 25.46 8.69 4.90
C ALA A 505 24.56 8.69 6.15
N ILE A 506 23.92 7.56 6.46
CA ILE A 506 23.07 7.45 7.65
C ILE A 506 23.93 7.35 8.92
N ARG A 507 25.07 6.66 8.86
CA ARG A 507 25.97 6.48 9.99
C ARG A 507 26.35 7.80 10.68
N GLU A 508 26.71 8.81 9.88
CA GLU A 508 27.12 10.13 10.38
C GLU A 508 25.95 10.94 10.97
N SER A 509 24.70 10.60 10.61
CA SER A 509 23.51 11.23 11.19
C SER A 509 23.21 10.75 12.62
N ILE A 510 23.68 9.56 13.02
CA ILE A 510 23.42 8.97 14.34
C ILE A 510 24.45 9.46 15.36
N LYS A 511 24.19 10.63 15.95
CA LYS A 511 25.08 11.28 16.93
C LYS A 511 24.98 10.73 18.36
N GLN A 512 23.89 10.03 18.69
CA GLN A 512 23.62 9.52 20.04
C GLN A 512 23.18 8.06 19.97
N THR A 513 23.67 7.26 20.91
CA THR A 513 23.26 5.85 21.02
C THR A 513 21.82 5.76 21.53
N PRO A 514 21.06 4.73 21.12
CA PRO A 514 19.72 4.47 21.66
C PRO A 514 19.70 4.47 23.19
N ARG A 515 20.73 3.86 23.80
CA ARG A 515 20.91 3.80 25.26
C ARG A 515 21.01 5.19 25.89
N LYS A 516 21.74 6.13 25.28
CA LYS A 516 21.86 7.50 25.78
C LYS A 516 20.55 8.27 25.67
N LEU A 517 19.79 8.06 24.58
CA LEU A 517 18.47 8.65 24.39
C LEU A 517 17.48 8.14 25.43
N LEU A 518 17.40 6.82 25.62
CA LEU A 518 16.52 6.19 26.62
C LEU A 518 16.90 6.61 28.05
N HIS A 519 18.19 6.66 28.36
CA HIS A 519 18.64 7.13 29.68
C HIS A 519 18.29 8.60 29.91
N LYS A 520 18.49 9.46 28.91
CA LYS A 520 18.10 10.88 28.99
C LYS A 520 16.58 11.05 29.17
N ALA A 521 15.79 10.25 28.45
CA ALA A 521 14.33 10.24 28.61
C ALA A 521 13.93 9.77 30.01
N SER A 522 14.51 8.67 30.50
CA SER A 522 14.26 8.15 31.86
C SER A 522 14.61 9.16 32.95
N LEU A 523 15.74 9.86 32.84
CA LEU A 523 16.11 10.92 33.80
C LEU A 523 15.13 12.11 33.75
N LYS A 524 14.62 12.44 32.55
CA LYS A 524 13.63 13.50 32.38
C LYS A 524 12.29 13.09 33.01
N ASP A 525 11.83 11.87 32.74
CA ASP A 525 10.60 11.31 33.29
C ASP A 525 10.68 11.23 34.83
N GLU A 526 11.82 10.79 35.39
CA GLU A 526 12.05 10.74 36.84
C GLU A 526 12.01 12.14 37.46
N LYS A 527 12.61 13.13 36.81
CA LYS A 527 12.56 14.52 37.26
C LYS A 527 11.15 15.11 37.20
N GLU A 528 10.40 14.85 36.13
CA GLU A 528 9.01 15.28 35.98
C GLU A 528 8.11 14.61 37.02
N TYR A 529 8.31 13.32 37.27
CA TYR A 529 7.63 12.55 38.30
C TYR A 529 7.89 13.12 39.70
N GLU A 530 9.15 13.33 40.10
CA GLU A 530 9.47 13.88 41.42
C GLU A 530 8.96 15.32 41.58
N ALA A 531 9.01 16.14 40.53
CA ALA A 531 8.40 17.47 40.55
C ALA A 531 6.87 17.42 40.74
N ALA A 532 6.19 16.52 40.02
CA ALA A 532 4.74 16.30 40.17
C ALA A 532 4.40 15.78 41.57
N LYS A 533 5.20 14.87 42.11
CA LYS A 533 5.06 14.31 43.47
C LYS A 533 5.20 15.38 44.54
N GLU A 534 6.20 16.25 44.43
CA GLU A 534 6.37 17.37 45.37
C GLU A 534 5.23 18.40 45.25
N ARG A 535 4.75 18.70 44.04
CA ARG A 535 3.54 19.53 43.85
C ARG A 535 2.32 18.89 44.50
N PHE A 536 2.10 17.59 44.28
CA PHE A 536 0.97 16.84 44.85
C PHE A 536 1.00 16.85 46.38
N LYS A 537 2.17 16.62 46.99
CA LYS A 537 2.36 16.70 48.45
C LYS A 537 2.12 18.10 49.00
N LYS A 538 2.68 19.14 48.36
CA LYS A 538 2.58 20.54 48.82
C LYS A 538 1.16 21.10 48.71
N ARG A 539 0.44 20.75 47.65
CA ARG A 539 -0.93 21.23 47.40
C ARG A 539 -1.96 20.60 48.33
N GLY A 540 -1.63 19.47 48.97
CA GLY A 540 -2.61 18.66 49.70
C GLY A 540 -3.66 18.06 48.76
N ALA A 541 -4.32 16.98 49.19
CA ALA A 541 -5.33 16.28 48.37
C ALA A 541 -6.56 17.16 48.00
N ASP A 542 -6.65 18.36 48.57
CA ASP A 542 -7.79 19.28 48.47
C ASP A 542 -7.62 20.43 47.47
N ALA A 543 -6.41 20.81 47.03
CA ALA A 543 -6.28 21.95 46.10
C ALA A 543 -6.73 21.63 44.65
N LEU A 544 -6.74 20.36 44.25
CA LEU A 544 -7.34 19.92 42.99
C LEU A 544 -8.87 19.74 43.07
N SER A 545 -9.48 20.00 44.25
CA SER A 545 -10.92 19.85 44.54
C SER A 545 -11.82 20.54 43.51
N LEU A 546 -11.45 21.74 43.05
CA LEU A 546 -12.23 22.52 42.09
C LEU A 546 -12.29 21.88 40.69
N LEU A 547 -11.32 21.05 40.30
CA LEU A 547 -11.25 20.38 38.99
C LEU A 547 -11.52 18.86 39.06
N THR A 548 -11.41 18.26 40.25
CA THR A 548 -11.43 16.79 40.44
C THR A 548 -12.32 16.32 41.59
N GLY A 549 -13.31 17.14 41.98
CA GLY A 549 -14.26 16.79 43.03
C GLY A 549 -14.79 15.36 42.89
N GLY A 550 -14.54 14.53 43.91
CA GLY A 550 -14.96 13.13 43.96
C GLY A 550 -13.97 12.07 43.41
N LEU A 551 -12.80 12.44 42.86
CA LEU A 551 -11.82 11.46 42.39
C LEU A 551 -11.05 10.76 43.53
N MET A 552 -10.83 9.45 43.39
CA MET A 552 -9.96 8.67 44.27
C MET A 552 -8.51 9.20 44.24
N PRO A 553 -7.71 9.04 45.31
CA PRO A 553 -6.33 9.54 45.38
C PRO A 553 -5.46 9.15 44.18
N TYR A 554 -5.63 7.93 43.66
CA TYR A 554 -4.93 7.47 42.46
C TYR A 554 -5.23 8.33 41.21
N TRP A 555 -6.49 8.68 40.97
CA TRP A 555 -6.87 9.49 39.82
C TRP A 555 -6.48 10.95 39.96
N LYS A 556 -6.48 11.48 41.19
CA LYS A 556 -5.90 12.80 41.49
C LYS A 556 -4.40 12.84 41.18
N TRP A 557 -3.68 11.76 41.48
CA TRP A 557 -2.26 11.61 41.14
C TRP A 557 -2.04 11.53 39.62
N VAL A 558 -2.82 10.71 38.91
CA VAL A 558 -2.77 10.62 37.44
C VAL A 558 -3.06 11.98 36.79
N ALA A 559 -4.04 12.73 37.29
CA ALA A 559 -4.34 14.07 36.81
C ALA A 559 -3.14 15.02 37.03
N GLU A 560 -2.54 15.05 38.24
CA GLU A 560 -1.36 15.90 38.49
C GLU A 560 -0.19 15.57 37.56
N LEU A 561 0.02 14.29 37.23
CA LEU A 561 1.11 13.85 36.36
C LEU A 561 0.91 14.22 34.89
N TYR A 562 -0.33 14.12 34.36
CA TYR A 562 -0.58 14.23 32.92
C TYR A 562 -1.42 15.45 32.50
N HIS A 563 -1.95 16.25 33.43
CA HIS A 563 -2.90 17.31 33.09
C HIS A 563 -2.34 18.38 32.18
N GLU A 564 -1.10 18.84 32.39
CA GLU A 564 -0.51 19.88 31.53
C GLU A 564 -0.41 19.40 30.08
N GLY A 565 0.00 18.14 29.87
CA GLY A 565 0.06 17.54 28.55
C GLY A 565 -1.32 17.41 27.90
N MET A 566 -2.31 16.97 28.69
CA MET A 566 -3.71 16.87 28.26
C MET A 566 -4.29 18.25 27.87
N VAL A 567 -4.13 19.27 28.72
CA VAL A 567 -4.66 20.62 28.48
C VAL A 567 -3.95 21.28 27.30
N ARG A 568 -2.62 21.13 27.18
CA ARG A 568 -1.88 21.68 26.04
C ARG A 568 -2.31 21.05 24.72
N THR A 569 -2.58 19.74 24.72
CA THR A 569 -2.90 18.99 23.50
C THR A 569 -4.37 19.10 23.13
N TYR A 570 -5.26 19.12 24.12
CA TYR A 570 -6.71 18.99 23.92
C TYR A 570 -7.52 20.19 24.46
N GLY A 571 -6.85 21.25 24.92
CA GLY A 571 -7.50 22.47 25.43
C GLY A 571 -8.13 22.34 26.81
N GLY A 572 -8.19 21.14 27.41
CA GLY A 572 -8.78 20.91 28.72
C GLY A 572 -8.65 19.47 29.23
N LEU A 573 -9.05 19.25 30.48
CA LEU A 573 -9.20 17.91 31.07
C LEU A 573 -10.59 17.29 30.82
N ALA A 574 -11.56 18.11 30.41
CA ALA A 574 -12.89 17.64 30.08
C ALA A 574 -12.84 16.87 28.77
N ALA A 575 -13.08 15.55 28.84
CA ALA A 575 -13.11 14.70 27.65
C ALA A 575 -14.23 15.10 26.66
N VAL A 576 -15.30 15.72 27.16
CA VAL A 576 -16.44 16.20 26.35
C VAL A 576 -17.16 17.33 27.10
N ASN A 577 -17.63 18.35 26.39
CA ASN A 577 -18.55 19.33 26.97
C ASN A 577 -19.95 18.69 27.09
N ARG A 578 -20.51 18.72 28.31
CA ARG A 578 -21.78 18.08 28.66
C ARG A 578 -22.96 18.60 27.85
N GLU A 579 -22.93 19.85 27.42
CA GLU A 579 -24.00 20.47 26.62
C GLU A 579 -24.08 19.91 25.18
N PHE A 580 -22.97 19.35 24.69
CA PHE A 580 -22.87 18.80 23.33
C PHE A 580 -22.87 17.26 23.32
N MET A 581 -23.09 16.61 24.46
CA MET A 581 -23.14 15.15 24.53
C MET A 581 -24.53 14.63 24.12
N PRO A 582 -24.64 13.79 23.06
CA PRO A 582 -25.91 13.18 22.69
C PRO A 582 -26.44 12.32 23.85
N LEU A 583 -27.74 12.41 24.14
CA LEU A 583 -28.40 11.69 25.23
C LEU A 583 -28.10 10.18 25.26
N GLY A 584 -27.91 9.57 24.08
CA GLY A 584 -27.52 8.16 23.95
C GLY A 584 -26.13 7.86 24.52
N VAL A 585 -25.15 8.76 24.32
CA VAL A 585 -23.79 8.63 24.87
C VAL A 585 -23.81 8.84 26.38
N VAL A 586 -24.61 9.80 26.88
CA VAL A 586 -24.80 10.01 28.32
C VAL A 586 -25.40 8.77 28.98
N LYS A 587 -26.34 8.10 28.32
CA LYS A 587 -26.96 6.87 28.79
C LYS A 587 -25.94 5.72 28.85
N THR A 588 -25.15 5.52 27.79
CA THR A 588 -24.07 4.52 27.75
C THR A 588 -22.97 4.77 28.78
N LEU A 589 -22.60 6.03 29.03
CA LEU A 589 -21.60 6.39 30.05
C LEU A 589 -22.12 6.18 31.48
N ARG A 590 -23.43 6.38 31.71
CA ARG A 590 -24.09 6.11 33.00
C ARG A 590 -24.26 4.63 33.31
N GLU A 591 -24.37 3.78 32.29
CA GLU A 591 -24.68 2.35 32.46
C GLU A 591 -23.44 1.46 32.70
N GLY A 592 -22.22 1.97 32.53
CA GLY A 592 -21.03 1.11 32.43
C GLY A 592 -19.93 1.28 33.47
N LYS A 593 -19.21 2.41 33.48
CA LYS A 593 -17.91 2.51 34.21
C LYS A 593 -17.53 3.90 34.73
N PHE A 594 -18.37 4.92 34.57
CA PHE A 594 -18.12 6.26 35.08
C PHE A 594 -19.31 6.77 35.89
N ARG A 595 -19.13 6.90 37.21
CA ARG A 595 -20.11 7.58 38.08
C ARG A 595 -19.80 9.07 38.11
N TRP A 596 -20.76 9.88 37.70
CA TRP A 596 -20.74 11.33 37.92
C TRP A 596 -21.31 11.59 39.31
N GLN A 597 -20.55 12.26 40.19
CA GLN A 597 -21.12 12.85 41.40
C GLN A 597 -21.66 14.24 41.04
N SER A 598 -22.88 14.49 41.53
CA SER A 598 -23.65 15.72 41.35
C SER A 598 -22.97 16.93 41.98
#